data_AF-A0A3N4K3E8-F1
#
_entry.id   AF-A0A3N4K3E8-F1
#
_cell.length_a   1.000
_cell.length_b   1.000
_cell.length_c   1.000
_cell.angle_alpha   90.00
_cell.angle_beta   90.00
_cell.angle_gamma   90.00
#
_symmetry.space_group_name_H-M   'P 1'
#
loop_
_entity.id
_entity.type
_entity.pdbx_description
1 polymer ?
#
loop_
_entity_poly.entity_id
_entity_poly.type
_entity_poly.pdbx_seq_one_letter_code
_entity_poly.pdbx_strand_id
1 'polypeptide(L)'
;MWICRSERPLQAGEPCHTLAVESGSTDFNISNVPSISTLLNCCQGLITVDKEASTVRLIHFTLREYISAHPTLFSRHHSTIAETCLSYLNSLVKALSADASHNLQGTPFLKYSSIYWGAHAKREFSEGVKSLALKLFEEYDHHISIKLLLEEAGFGGYDYLDNHPPFTGLHCASFFGIVEIAAALMEMKRFDINQVDFTSYTPPMWAAENDHGEVVKILLEQKEINPNKPGDRDATLVCRSEWIRGSGENTARSGRCQPRQDKQMGKTPISSAALKGHEGVVKILPERKDVDPNRPDCWGETPLSLAASNGHEKIVKMLLEQEDVNPERRDAWGRTLNRHF
;
A
#
# COMPACT_ATOMS: atom_id res chain seq x y z
N MET A 1 -24.16 -4.22 -7.14
CA MET A 1 -22.92 -3.42 -6.99
C MET A 1 -21.75 -4.26 -6.49
N TRP A 2 -21.71 -4.65 -5.21
CA TRP A 2 -20.58 -5.34 -4.57
C TRP A 2 -20.02 -6.54 -5.34
N ILE A 3 -20.85 -7.49 -5.74
CA ILE A 3 -20.43 -8.72 -6.46
C ILE A 3 -19.76 -8.41 -7.81
N CYS A 4 -20.03 -7.25 -8.42
CA CYS A 4 -19.55 -6.90 -9.76
C CYS A 4 -18.43 -5.86 -9.76
N ARG A 5 -18.28 -5.10 -8.67
CA ARG A 5 -17.39 -3.94 -8.58
C ARG A 5 -16.33 -4.07 -7.49
N SER A 6 -16.31 -5.17 -6.75
CA SER A 6 -15.25 -5.48 -5.78
C SER A 6 -13.94 -5.81 -6.49
N GLU A 7 -12.82 -5.55 -5.82
CA GLU A 7 -11.47 -5.84 -6.35
C GLU A 7 -11.17 -7.34 -6.47
N ARG A 8 -11.91 -8.15 -5.71
CA ARG A 8 -11.86 -9.61 -5.78
C ARG A 8 -13.26 -10.21 -5.55
N PRO A 9 -13.47 -11.49 -5.92
CA PRO A 9 -14.65 -12.22 -5.49
C PRO A 9 -14.82 -12.16 -3.97
N LEU A 10 -16.04 -11.86 -3.52
CA LEU A 10 -16.37 -11.74 -2.10
C LEU A 10 -16.66 -13.10 -1.50
N GLN A 11 -16.18 -13.37 -0.29
CA GLN A 11 -16.53 -14.54 0.49
C GLN A 11 -17.98 -14.46 0.97
N ALA A 12 -18.63 -15.59 1.20
CA ALA A 12 -20.05 -15.66 1.55
C ALA A 12 -20.48 -14.76 2.74
N GLY A 13 -19.62 -14.56 3.75
CA GLY A 13 -19.93 -13.71 4.91
C GLY A 13 -19.74 -12.21 4.68
N GLU A 14 -18.92 -11.82 3.69
CA GLU A 14 -18.59 -10.41 3.41
C GLU A 14 -19.80 -9.57 2.98
N PRO A 15 -20.61 -9.97 1.97
CA PRO A 15 -21.73 -9.14 1.53
C PRO A 15 -22.79 -8.98 2.62
N CYS A 16 -22.96 -9.97 3.51
CA CYS A 16 -23.84 -9.85 4.66
C CYS A 16 -23.42 -8.70 5.58
N HIS A 17 -22.12 -8.62 5.90
CA HIS A 17 -21.59 -7.53 6.71
C HIS A 17 -21.69 -6.18 6.00
N THR A 18 -21.45 -6.11 4.69
CA THR A 18 -21.57 -4.85 3.94
C THR A 18 -22.97 -4.24 4.02
N LEU A 19 -24.01 -5.07 4.05
CA LEU A 19 -25.41 -4.60 4.10
C LEU A 19 -25.81 -4.10 5.49
N ALA A 20 -25.11 -4.52 6.54
CA ALA A 20 -25.36 -4.08 7.90
C ALA A 20 -24.62 -2.78 8.25
N VAL A 21 -23.73 -2.31 7.37
CA VAL A 21 -23.04 -1.02 7.55
C VAL A 21 -23.91 0.09 6.99
N GLU A 22 -24.43 0.94 7.88
CA GLU A 22 -25.07 2.19 7.48
C GLU A 22 -24.00 3.25 7.19
N SER A 23 -24.04 3.83 5.99
CA SER A 23 -23.10 4.88 5.59
C SER A 23 -23.14 6.06 6.57
N GLY A 24 -21.99 6.39 7.16
CA GLY A 24 -21.85 7.47 8.13
C GLY A 24 -22.26 7.13 9.57
N SER A 25 -22.83 5.95 9.83
CA SER A 25 -23.07 5.47 11.20
C SER A 25 -21.78 4.91 11.81
N THR A 26 -21.58 5.19 13.10
CA THR A 26 -20.53 4.55 13.91
C THR A 26 -20.96 3.23 14.53
N ASP A 27 -22.27 2.96 14.52
CA ASP A 27 -22.88 1.91 15.30
C ASP A 27 -23.09 0.69 14.40
N PHE A 28 -22.07 -0.16 14.32
CA PHE A 28 -22.22 -1.46 13.65
C PHE A 28 -22.92 -2.44 14.59
N ASN A 29 -24.20 -2.69 14.34
CA ASN A 29 -24.96 -3.67 15.09
C ASN A 29 -24.84 -5.06 14.44
N ILE A 30 -24.02 -5.93 15.04
CA ILE A 30 -23.82 -7.31 14.56
C ILE A 30 -25.12 -8.12 14.52
N SER A 31 -26.12 -7.78 15.35
CA SER A 31 -27.42 -8.46 15.36
C SER A 31 -28.29 -8.15 14.13
N ASN A 32 -27.96 -7.09 13.39
CA ASN A 32 -28.65 -6.71 12.16
C ASN A 32 -28.02 -7.35 10.90
N VAL A 33 -26.96 -8.15 11.04
CA VAL A 33 -26.30 -8.80 9.90
C VAL A 33 -27.21 -9.90 9.33
N PRO A 34 -27.66 -9.79 8.06
CA PRO A 34 -28.49 -10.82 7.45
C PRO A 34 -27.71 -12.12 7.21
N SER A 35 -28.38 -13.26 7.28
CA SER A 35 -27.77 -14.53 6.89
C SER A 35 -27.52 -14.58 5.39
N ILE A 36 -26.54 -15.39 4.95
CA ILE A 36 -26.29 -15.61 3.51
C ILE A 36 -27.53 -16.20 2.82
N SER A 37 -28.29 -17.05 3.51
CA SER A 37 -29.55 -17.60 2.99
C SER A 37 -30.59 -16.50 2.74
N THR A 38 -30.68 -15.51 3.63
CA THR A 38 -31.55 -14.33 3.44
C THR A 38 -31.12 -13.55 2.20
N LEU A 39 -29.82 -13.32 2.02
CA LEU A 39 -29.27 -12.64 0.85
C LEU A 39 -29.62 -13.38 -0.46
N LEU A 40 -29.37 -14.69 -0.51
CA LEU A 40 -29.66 -15.51 -1.68
C LEU A 40 -31.15 -15.51 -2.04
N ASN A 41 -32.03 -15.58 -1.03
CA ASN A 41 -33.48 -15.52 -1.22
C ASN A 41 -33.94 -14.15 -1.74
N CYS A 42 -33.40 -13.05 -1.20
CA CYS A 42 -33.71 -11.70 -1.67
C CYS A 42 -33.25 -11.46 -3.12
N CYS A 43 -32.13 -12.07 -3.52
CA CYS A 43 -31.60 -11.94 -4.87
C CYS A 43 -32.23 -12.89 -5.89
N GLN A 44 -33.21 -13.73 -5.51
CA GLN A 44 -34.08 -14.49 -6.43
C GLN A 44 -33.33 -15.20 -7.58
N GLY A 45 -32.21 -15.87 -7.27
CA GLY A 45 -31.44 -16.62 -8.27
C GLY A 45 -30.56 -15.77 -9.19
N LEU A 46 -30.31 -14.50 -8.86
CA LEU A 46 -29.31 -13.67 -9.55
C LEU A 46 -27.88 -14.01 -9.10
N ILE A 47 -27.73 -14.49 -7.87
CA ILE A 47 -26.44 -14.77 -7.22
C ILE A 47 -26.42 -16.17 -6.62
N THR A 48 -25.24 -16.76 -6.50
CA THR A 48 -25.02 -18.06 -5.83
C THR A 48 -23.71 -18.05 -5.06
N VAL A 49 -23.57 -18.99 -4.12
CA VAL A 49 -22.31 -19.26 -3.42
C VAL A 49 -21.63 -20.43 -4.11
N ASP A 50 -20.44 -20.19 -4.62
CA ASP A 50 -19.53 -21.23 -5.06
C ASP A 50 -19.06 -22.05 -3.87
N LYS A 51 -19.33 -23.36 -3.88
CA LYS A 51 -19.03 -24.23 -2.73
C LYS A 51 -17.55 -24.52 -2.57
N GLU A 52 -16.78 -24.52 -3.65
CA GLU A 52 -15.35 -24.81 -3.62
C GLU A 52 -14.57 -23.58 -3.16
N ALA A 53 -14.88 -22.43 -3.76
CA ALA A 53 -14.21 -21.17 -3.43
C ALA A 53 -14.80 -20.45 -2.21
N SER A 54 -15.99 -20.85 -1.73
CA SER A 54 -16.77 -20.14 -0.70
C SER A 54 -17.03 -18.66 -1.04
N THR A 55 -17.14 -18.34 -2.33
CA THR A 55 -17.34 -16.97 -2.84
C THR A 55 -18.70 -16.77 -3.46
N VAL A 56 -19.20 -15.54 -3.42
CA VAL A 56 -20.47 -15.14 -4.03
C VAL A 56 -20.23 -14.69 -5.47
N ARG A 57 -21.00 -15.24 -6.41
CA ARG A 57 -20.94 -14.89 -7.83
C ARG A 57 -22.31 -14.72 -8.46
N LEU A 58 -22.37 -14.02 -9.59
CA LEU A 58 -23.57 -13.98 -10.42
C LEU A 58 -23.83 -15.36 -11.04
N ILE A 59 -25.10 -15.74 -11.13
CA ILE A 59 -25.52 -17.01 -11.76
C ILE A 59 -25.49 -16.90 -13.27
N HIS A 60 -26.11 -15.86 -13.83
CA HIS A 60 -26.32 -15.76 -15.26
C HIS A 60 -25.20 -14.97 -15.96
N PHE A 61 -24.63 -15.59 -16.99
CA PHE A 61 -23.64 -14.94 -17.85
C PHE A 61 -24.20 -13.67 -18.53
N THR A 62 -25.45 -13.72 -19.00
CA THR A 62 -26.12 -12.58 -19.63
C THR A 62 -26.28 -11.38 -18.69
N LEU A 63 -26.53 -11.62 -17.41
CA LEU A 63 -26.58 -10.57 -16.39
C LEU A 63 -25.20 -9.93 -16.18
N ARG A 64 -24.14 -10.75 -16.20
CA ARG A 64 -22.76 -10.25 -16.12
C ARG A 64 -22.42 -9.36 -17.31
N GLU A 65 -22.73 -9.80 -18.53
CA GLU A 65 -22.53 -8.99 -19.73
C GLU A 65 -23.33 -7.68 -19.69
N TYR A 66 -24.59 -7.74 -19.25
CA TYR A 66 -25.43 -6.55 -19.11
C TYR A 66 -24.81 -5.54 -18.15
N ILE A 67 -24.36 -5.96 -16.95
CA ILE A 67 -23.73 -5.07 -15.98
C ILE A 67 -22.40 -4.51 -16.50
N SER A 68 -21.64 -5.31 -17.25
CA SER A 68 -20.40 -4.87 -17.90
C SER A 68 -20.67 -3.83 -19.00
N ALA A 69 -21.76 -3.99 -19.77
CA ALA A 69 -22.16 -3.07 -20.83
C ALA A 69 -22.77 -1.76 -20.30
N HIS A 70 -23.25 -1.74 -19.04
CA HIS A 70 -23.89 -0.58 -18.42
C HIS A 70 -23.11 -0.10 -17.20
N PRO A 71 -21.94 0.54 -17.37
CA PRO A 71 -21.12 1.00 -16.26
C PRO A 71 -21.83 2.02 -15.35
N THR A 72 -22.78 2.79 -15.90
CA THR A 72 -23.55 3.81 -15.18
C THR A 72 -24.71 3.25 -14.35
N LEU A 73 -24.97 1.94 -14.38
CA LEU A 73 -26.08 1.30 -13.67
C LEU A 73 -26.05 1.57 -12.15
N PHE A 74 -24.85 1.76 -11.59
CA PHE A 74 -24.67 2.17 -10.21
C PHE A 74 -23.93 3.52 -10.21
N SER A 75 -24.60 4.60 -9.86
CA SER A 75 -23.90 5.87 -9.65
C SER A 75 -23.04 5.78 -8.40
N ARG A 76 -21.84 6.37 -8.44
CA ARG A 76 -20.98 6.54 -7.24
C ARG A 76 -20.54 5.23 -6.56
N HIS A 77 -20.44 4.14 -7.32
CA HIS A 77 -20.21 2.81 -6.74
C HIS A 77 -18.87 2.63 -6.03
N HIS A 78 -17.80 3.31 -6.47
CA HIS A 78 -16.49 3.15 -5.84
C HIS A 78 -16.40 3.98 -4.55
N SER A 79 -16.93 5.20 -4.57
CA SER A 79 -17.05 6.02 -3.36
C SER A 79 -17.97 5.37 -2.32
N THR A 80 -19.13 4.81 -2.70
CA THR A 80 -19.99 4.06 -1.76
C THR A 80 -19.29 2.85 -1.14
N ILE A 81 -18.56 2.07 -1.94
CA ILE A 81 -17.78 0.94 -1.41
C ILE A 81 -16.71 1.42 -0.43
N ALA A 82 -15.95 2.45 -0.79
CA ALA A 82 -14.89 3.01 0.07
C ALA A 82 -15.46 3.55 1.39
N GLU A 83 -16.56 4.30 1.34
CA GLU A 83 -17.28 4.79 2.54
C GLU A 83 -17.76 3.63 3.41
N THR A 84 -18.32 2.57 2.82
CA THR A 84 -18.75 1.39 3.57
C THR A 84 -17.58 0.68 4.25
N CYS A 85 -16.46 0.51 3.55
CA CYS A 85 -15.25 -0.07 4.13
C CYS A 85 -14.74 0.79 5.30
N LEU A 86 -14.66 2.11 5.12
CA LEU A 86 -14.18 3.03 6.16
C LEU A 86 -15.15 3.12 7.34
N SER A 87 -16.46 3.13 7.12
CA SER A 87 -17.47 3.05 8.18
C SER A 87 -17.34 1.76 8.97
N TYR A 88 -17.13 0.62 8.28
CA TYR A 88 -16.88 -0.65 8.95
C TYR A 88 -15.62 -0.60 9.83
N LEU A 89 -14.51 -0.07 9.31
CA LEU A 89 -13.26 0.07 10.06
C LEU A 89 -13.39 1.02 11.26
N ASN A 90 -14.14 2.11 11.13
CA ASN A 90 -14.39 3.07 12.22
C ASN A 90 -15.38 2.59 13.29
N SER A 91 -16.01 1.42 13.11
CA SER A 91 -17.07 0.89 13.99
C SER A 91 -16.53 -0.12 15.01
N LEU A 92 -17.18 -1.29 15.14
CA LEU A 92 -16.86 -2.38 16.06
C LEU A 92 -15.40 -2.85 15.97
N VAL A 93 -14.76 -2.65 14.82
CA VAL A 93 -13.35 -3.00 14.57
C VAL A 93 -12.39 -2.08 15.32
N LYS A 94 -12.76 -0.83 15.61
CA LYS A 94 -11.89 0.13 16.33
C LYS A 94 -11.48 -0.40 17.72
N ALA A 95 -12.29 -1.25 18.34
CA ALA A 95 -12.02 -1.86 19.64
C ALA A 95 -11.21 -3.18 19.56
N LEU A 96 -10.96 -3.72 18.37
CA LEU A 96 -10.18 -4.94 18.21
C LEU A 96 -8.69 -4.62 18.36
N SER A 97 -8.04 -5.17 19.39
CA SER A 97 -6.59 -5.07 19.57
C SER A 97 -5.85 -5.74 18.41
N ALA A 98 -4.75 -5.12 17.99
CA ALA A 98 -3.84 -5.67 16.97
C ALA A 98 -3.08 -6.94 17.45
N ASP A 99 -3.07 -7.20 18.76
CA ASP A 99 -2.48 -8.40 19.39
C ASP A 99 -3.36 -9.66 19.26
N ALA A 100 -4.60 -9.51 18.76
CA ALA A 100 -5.54 -10.61 18.68
C ALA A 100 -5.12 -11.62 17.60
N SER A 101 -4.24 -12.55 17.98
CA SER A 101 -3.91 -13.78 17.27
C SER A 101 -5.08 -14.78 17.22
N HIS A 102 -6.27 -14.40 17.68
CA HIS A 102 -7.39 -15.33 17.87
C HIS A 102 -8.70 -14.84 17.27
N ASN A 103 -9.07 -15.53 16.19
CA ASN A 103 -10.42 -15.73 15.66
C ASN A 103 -11.16 -14.52 15.06
N LEU A 104 -10.73 -14.13 13.85
CA LEU A 104 -11.45 -13.23 12.92
C LEU A 104 -12.81 -13.76 12.42
N GLN A 105 -13.30 -14.89 12.95
CA GLN A 105 -14.55 -15.53 12.53
C GLN A 105 -15.79 -14.62 12.67
N GLY A 106 -15.73 -13.55 13.47
CA GLY A 106 -16.80 -12.56 13.63
C GLY A 106 -16.70 -11.33 12.72
N THR A 107 -15.64 -11.20 11.91
CA THR A 107 -15.39 -10.01 11.09
C THR A 107 -14.94 -10.37 9.65
N PRO A 108 -15.75 -11.14 8.89
CA PRO A 108 -15.39 -11.60 7.54
C PRO A 108 -15.02 -10.46 6.58
N PHE A 109 -15.60 -9.27 6.77
CA PHE A 109 -15.36 -8.11 5.90
C PHE A 109 -14.09 -7.32 6.24
N LEU A 110 -13.45 -7.56 7.39
CA LEU A 110 -12.30 -6.78 7.87
C LEU A 110 -11.11 -6.80 6.93
N LYS A 111 -10.76 -7.99 6.41
CA LYS A 111 -9.62 -8.12 5.50
C LYS A 111 -9.87 -7.33 4.21
N TYR A 112 -11.06 -7.48 3.62
CA TYR A 112 -11.42 -6.73 2.42
C TYR A 112 -11.40 -5.21 2.67
N SER A 113 -12.06 -4.76 3.74
CA SER A 113 -12.14 -3.33 4.06
C SER A 113 -10.79 -2.72 4.33
N SER A 114 -9.87 -3.44 4.98
CA SER A 114 -8.52 -2.96 5.30
C SER A 114 -7.66 -2.76 4.06
N ILE A 115 -7.78 -3.66 3.07
CA ILE A 115 -6.89 -3.70 1.91
C ILE A 115 -7.41 -2.83 0.76
N TYR A 116 -8.72 -2.80 0.52
CA TYR A 116 -9.26 -2.29 -0.75
C TYR A 116 -9.98 -0.94 -0.67
N TRP A 117 -10.24 -0.40 0.52
CA TRP A 117 -10.93 0.90 0.65
C TRP A 117 -10.20 2.01 -0.12
N GLY A 118 -8.87 2.05 -0.03
CA GLY A 118 -8.06 3.09 -0.67
C GLY A 118 -8.00 2.94 -2.19
N ALA A 119 -8.01 1.71 -2.71
CA ALA A 119 -8.10 1.45 -4.14
C ALA A 119 -9.42 1.96 -4.74
N HIS A 120 -10.53 1.78 -4.01
CA HIS A 120 -11.82 2.32 -4.40
C HIS A 120 -11.87 3.85 -4.29
N ALA A 121 -11.36 4.42 -3.20
CA ALA A 121 -11.25 5.87 -2.99
C ALA A 121 -10.46 6.57 -4.10
N LYS A 122 -9.38 5.94 -4.57
CA LYS A 122 -8.55 6.47 -5.67
C LYS A 122 -9.29 6.51 -7.02
N ARG A 123 -10.19 5.57 -7.27
CA ARG A 123 -10.98 5.52 -8.52
C ARG A 123 -12.14 6.51 -8.52
N GLU A 124 -12.70 6.77 -7.34
CA GLU A 124 -13.80 7.72 -7.17
C GLU A 124 -13.79 8.28 -5.76
N PHE A 125 -13.30 9.51 -5.63
CA PHE A 125 -13.17 10.19 -4.35
C PHE A 125 -14.46 10.90 -3.93
N SER A 126 -14.68 11.02 -2.62
CA SER A 126 -15.79 11.80 -2.05
C SER A 126 -15.38 12.47 -0.74
N GLU A 127 -16.08 13.54 -0.35
CA GLU A 127 -15.92 14.15 0.98
C GLU A 127 -16.30 13.18 2.12
N GLY A 128 -17.20 12.24 1.84
CA GLY A 128 -17.53 11.14 2.77
C GLY A 128 -16.32 10.25 3.03
N VAL A 129 -15.62 9.83 1.98
CA VAL A 129 -14.35 9.08 2.09
C VAL A 129 -13.32 9.89 2.88
N LYS A 130 -13.14 11.17 2.54
CA LYS A 130 -12.19 12.06 3.23
C LYS A 130 -12.44 12.10 4.72
N SER A 131 -13.67 12.41 5.13
CA SER A 131 -14.03 12.54 6.55
C SER A 131 -13.87 11.24 7.33
N LEU A 132 -14.33 10.11 6.77
CA LEU A 132 -14.21 8.80 7.42
C LEU A 132 -12.75 8.32 7.51
N ALA A 133 -11.92 8.59 6.50
CA ALA A 133 -10.51 8.24 6.51
C ALA A 133 -9.75 9.07 7.56
N LEU A 134 -9.97 10.39 7.62
CA LEU A 134 -9.36 11.24 8.63
C LEU A 134 -9.78 10.84 10.05
N LYS A 135 -11.03 10.44 10.25
CA LYS A 135 -11.52 9.90 11.53
C LYS A 135 -10.82 8.60 11.91
N LEU A 136 -10.63 7.70 10.95
CA LEU A 136 -9.88 6.45 11.16
C LEU A 136 -8.44 6.74 11.59
N PHE A 137 -7.86 7.84 11.07
CA PHE A 137 -6.49 8.29 11.34
C PHE A 137 -6.23 8.92 12.71
N GLU A 138 -7.26 9.17 13.53
CA GLU A 138 -7.07 9.73 14.87
C GLU A 138 -6.37 8.76 15.85
N GLU A 139 -6.53 7.45 15.68
CA GLU A 139 -5.96 6.38 16.53
C GLU A 139 -5.35 5.24 15.69
N TYR A 140 -4.93 5.56 14.46
CA TYR A 140 -4.65 4.52 13.46
C TYR A 140 -3.43 3.69 13.74
N ASP A 141 -2.43 4.25 14.41
CA ASP A 141 -1.10 3.68 14.59
C ASP A 141 -1.08 2.24 15.17
N HIS A 142 -2.13 1.84 15.90
CA HIS A 142 -2.30 0.51 16.51
C HIS A 142 -3.48 -0.28 15.93
N HIS A 143 -4.02 0.16 14.79
CA HIS A 143 -5.23 -0.41 14.21
C HIS A 143 -4.93 -1.71 13.45
N ILE A 144 -5.71 -2.77 13.68
CA ILE A 144 -5.55 -4.08 13.04
C ILE A 144 -5.53 -4.03 11.50
N SER A 145 -6.18 -3.04 10.90
CA SER A 145 -6.17 -2.87 9.43
C SER A 145 -4.78 -2.63 8.86
N ILE A 146 -3.88 -1.99 9.63
CA ILE A 146 -2.49 -1.74 9.21
C ILE A 146 -1.77 -3.06 9.01
N LYS A 147 -1.88 -3.95 10.02
CA LYS A 147 -1.28 -5.29 9.97
C LYS A 147 -1.78 -6.06 8.75
N LEU A 148 -3.09 -6.08 8.53
CA LEU A 148 -3.69 -6.77 7.38
C LEU A 148 -3.28 -6.18 6.03
N LEU A 149 -3.19 -4.85 5.93
CA LEU A 149 -2.74 -4.16 4.72
C LEU A 149 -1.29 -4.53 4.39
N LEU A 150 -0.42 -4.53 5.39
CA LEU A 150 1.02 -4.71 5.21
C LEU A 150 1.39 -6.20 5.06
N GLU A 151 0.67 -7.10 5.72
CA GLU A 151 0.74 -8.55 5.44
C GLU A 151 0.43 -8.84 3.96
N GLU A 152 -0.65 -8.27 3.42
CA GLU A 152 -1.02 -8.45 2.01
C GLU A 152 0.02 -7.83 1.06
N ALA A 153 0.61 -6.70 1.42
CA ALA A 153 1.68 -6.06 0.66
C ALA A 153 3.04 -6.79 0.75
N GLY A 154 3.12 -7.92 1.47
CA GLY A 154 4.34 -8.73 1.59
C GLY A 154 5.30 -8.27 2.69
N PHE A 155 4.84 -7.41 3.60
CA PHE A 155 5.56 -6.94 4.79
C PHE A 155 5.10 -7.67 6.07
N GLY A 156 4.51 -8.87 5.95
CA GLY A 156 4.05 -9.68 7.09
C GLY A 156 5.18 -10.38 7.86
N GLY A 157 4.92 -10.72 9.14
CA GLY A 157 5.81 -11.55 9.97
C GLY A 157 6.60 -10.84 11.06
N TYR A 158 6.27 -9.59 11.38
CA TYR A 158 6.88 -8.82 12.47
C TYR A 158 6.01 -8.98 13.73
N ASP A 159 6.64 -9.10 14.90
CA ASP A 159 5.93 -8.92 16.16
C ASP A 159 5.60 -7.42 16.23
N TYR A 160 4.41 -7.08 15.71
CA TYR A 160 3.95 -5.72 15.58
C TYR A 160 3.73 -5.18 16.99
N LEU A 161 4.26 -3.97 17.24
CA LEU A 161 3.70 -2.92 18.11
C LEU A 161 4.41 -2.59 19.42
N ASP A 162 5.25 -3.46 19.99
CA ASP A 162 5.98 -3.06 21.20
C ASP A 162 7.35 -2.45 20.84
N ASN A 163 7.36 -1.10 20.75
CA ASN A 163 8.53 -0.21 20.63
C ASN A 163 9.00 0.20 19.21
N HIS A 164 8.20 0.00 18.15
CA HIS A 164 8.54 0.47 16.80
C HIS A 164 7.82 1.79 16.43
N PRO A 165 8.39 2.60 15.51
CA PRO A 165 7.73 3.80 15.01
C PRO A 165 6.35 3.49 14.37
N PRO A 166 5.33 4.34 14.57
CA PRO A 166 3.98 4.09 14.08
C PRO A 166 3.86 4.20 12.56
N PHE A 167 2.96 3.39 11.99
CA PHE A 167 2.51 3.55 10.60
C PHE A 167 1.35 4.56 10.57
N THR A 168 1.70 5.83 10.40
CA THR A 168 0.73 6.93 10.51
C THR A 168 -0.24 7.00 9.32
N GLY A 169 -1.32 7.77 9.47
CA GLY A 169 -2.27 8.04 8.38
C GLY A 169 -1.61 8.62 7.11
N LEU A 170 -0.48 9.34 7.25
CA LEU A 170 0.25 9.89 6.10
C LEU A 170 1.00 8.81 5.31
N HIS A 171 1.54 7.79 6.01
CA HIS A 171 2.08 6.59 5.35
C HIS A 171 0.97 5.86 4.58
N CYS A 172 -0.20 5.70 5.19
CA CYS A 172 -1.37 5.07 4.55
C CYS A 172 -1.86 5.82 3.31
N ALA A 173 -2.02 7.15 3.41
CA ALA A 173 -2.41 7.98 2.27
C ALA A 173 -1.38 7.92 1.13
N SER A 174 -0.09 7.84 1.49
CA SER A 174 1.02 7.69 0.54
C SER A 174 1.09 6.31 -0.09
N PHE A 175 0.77 5.25 0.66
CA PHE A 175 0.65 3.88 0.17
C PHE A 175 -0.45 3.76 -0.87
N PHE A 176 -1.63 4.32 -0.61
CA PHE A 176 -2.75 4.26 -1.55
C PHE A 176 -2.67 5.31 -2.67
N GLY A 177 -1.91 6.38 -2.48
CA GLY A 177 -1.77 7.45 -3.45
C GLY A 177 -2.98 8.36 -3.52
N ILE A 178 -3.60 8.67 -2.37
CA ILE A 178 -4.80 9.52 -2.29
C ILE A 178 -4.38 10.95 -1.92
N VAL A 179 -4.25 11.79 -2.95
CA VAL A 179 -3.72 13.16 -2.89
C VAL A 179 -4.50 14.04 -1.91
N GLU A 180 -5.82 13.95 -1.94
CA GLU A 180 -6.73 14.78 -1.13
C GLU A 180 -6.61 14.48 0.37
N ILE A 181 -6.37 13.21 0.72
CA ILE A 181 -6.16 12.79 2.11
C ILE A 181 -4.76 13.17 2.57
N ALA A 182 -3.74 12.94 1.74
CA ALA A 182 -2.37 13.35 2.05
C ALA A 182 -2.27 14.86 2.28
N ALA A 183 -2.90 15.67 1.42
CA ALA A 183 -2.99 17.12 1.57
C ALA A 183 -3.65 17.52 2.90
N ALA A 184 -4.80 16.94 3.22
CA ALA A 184 -5.51 17.23 4.47
C ALA A 184 -4.68 16.87 5.71
N LEU A 185 -3.95 15.75 5.70
CA LEU A 185 -3.09 15.35 6.81
C LEU A 185 -1.90 16.29 7.00
N MET A 186 -1.32 16.82 5.92
CA MET A 186 -0.25 17.82 6.00
C MET A 186 -0.75 19.14 6.59
N GLU A 187 -1.96 19.58 6.23
CA GLU A 187 -2.57 20.81 6.77
C GLU A 187 -2.82 20.74 8.28
N MET A 188 -3.13 19.55 8.81
CA MET A 188 -3.35 19.36 10.25
C MET A 188 -2.10 19.61 11.10
N LYS A 189 -0.89 19.52 10.52
CA LYS A 189 0.41 19.71 11.20
C LYS A 189 0.59 18.88 12.49
N ARG A 190 -0.12 17.75 12.60
CA ARG A 190 -0.06 16.84 13.76
C ARG A 190 1.01 15.76 13.61
N PHE A 191 1.45 15.49 12.38
CA PHE A 191 2.34 14.38 12.05
C PHE A 191 3.71 14.90 11.63
N ASP A 192 4.78 14.25 12.07
CA ASP A 192 6.11 14.48 11.51
C ASP A 192 6.14 13.90 10.09
N ILE A 193 6.19 14.78 9.09
CA ILE A 193 6.21 14.40 7.67
C ILE A 193 7.46 13.60 7.28
N ASN A 194 8.52 13.66 8.10
CA ASN A 194 9.75 12.90 7.93
C ASN A 194 9.78 11.64 8.79
N GLN A 195 8.74 11.35 9.56
CA GLN A 195 8.70 10.15 10.37
C GLN A 195 8.87 8.92 9.48
N VAL A 196 9.66 7.97 9.97
CA VAL A 196 9.72 6.64 9.37
C VAL A 196 8.76 5.74 10.13
N ASP A 197 8.08 4.84 9.44
CA ASP A 197 7.26 3.80 10.07
C ASP A 197 8.13 2.63 10.59
N PHE A 198 7.48 1.55 11.05
CA PHE A 198 8.16 0.34 11.51
C PHE A 198 8.87 -0.46 10.39
N THR A 199 8.50 -0.24 9.12
CA THR A 199 9.25 -0.75 7.95
C THR A 199 10.43 0.16 7.59
N SER A 200 10.52 1.27 8.30
CA SER A 200 11.46 2.36 8.17
C SER A 200 11.30 3.16 6.87
N TYR A 201 10.12 3.12 6.28
CA TYR A 201 9.77 3.93 5.12
C TYR A 201 9.25 5.29 5.59
N THR A 202 9.65 6.36 4.91
CA THR A 202 8.95 7.65 5.04
C THR A 202 7.73 7.68 4.12
N PRO A 203 6.77 8.60 4.32
CA PRO A 203 5.62 8.71 3.42
C PRO A 203 6.01 8.90 1.94
N PRO A 204 7.00 9.76 1.57
CA PRO A 204 7.46 9.84 0.19
C PRO A 204 8.02 8.53 -0.36
N MET A 205 8.63 7.67 0.46
CA MET A 205 9.11 6.36 0.00
C MET A 205 7.95 5.44 -0.35
N TRP A 206 6.87 5.42 0.45
CA TRP A 206 5.68 4.64 0.12
C TRP A 206 5.01 5.11 -1.17
N ALA A 207 4.88 6.43 -1.34
CA ALA A 207 4.35 6.99 -2.58
C ALA A 207 5.25 6.66 -3.78
N ALA A 208 6.58 6.74 -3.60
CA ALA A 208 7.52 6.41 -4.66
C ALA A 208 7.54 4.93 -5.01
N GLU A 209 7.49 4.02 -4.04
CA GLU A 209 7.48 2.56 -4.21
C GLU A 209 6.22 2.06 -4.96
N ASN A 210 5.09 2.77 -4.82
CA ASN A 210 3.79 2.41 -5.41
C ASN A 210 3.44 3.23 -6.67
N ASP A 211 4.37 4.00 -7.24
CA ASP A 211 4.14 4.84 -8.43
C ASP A 211 3.06 5.92 -8.22
N HIS A 212 3.15 6.67 -7.13
CA HIS A 212 2.19 7.72 -6.78
C HIS A 212 2.83 9.10 -6.89
N GLY A 213 3.22 9.45 -8.13
CA GLY A 213 3.95 10.67 -8.47
C GLY A 213 3.29 11.97 -7.98
N GLU A 214 1.95 12.07 -8.02
CA GLU A 214 1.25 13.27 -7.53
C GLU A 214 1.37 13.41 -6.01
N VAL A 215 1.31 12.30 -5.25
CA VAL A 215 1.55 12.33 -3.80
C VAL A 215 3.01 12.67 -3.50
N VAL A 216 3.95 12.11 -4.25
CA VAL A 216 5.37 12.48 -4.15
C VAL A 216 5.55 13.98 -4.35
N LYS A 217 4.92 14.56 -5.38
CA LYS A 217 5.00 15.98 -5.71
C LYS A 217 4.49 16.87 -4.57
N ILE A 218 3.27 16.65 -4.06
CA ILE A 218 2.72 17.49 -2.98
C ILE A 218 3.53 17.36 -1.66
N LEU A 219 4.13 16.19 -1.41
CA LEU A 219 5.02 16.00 -0.27
C LEU A 219 6.32 16.78 -0.45
N LEU A 220 6.90 16.75 -1.66
CA LEU A 220 8.12 17.49 -2.01
C LEU A 220 7.93 19.01 -2.10
N GLU A 221 6.71 19.52 -2.24
CA GLU A 221 6.43 20.95 -2.14
C GLU A 221 6.61 21.48 -0.70
N GLN A 222 6.54 20.60 0.32
CA GLN A 222 6.78 20.99 1.71
C GLN A 222 8.27 21.24 1.95
N LYS A 223 8.61 22.40 2.51
CA LYS A 223 10.02 22.77 2.73
C LYS A 223 10.70 21.90 3.79
N GLU A 224 9.92 21.41 4.76
CA GLU A 224 10.42 20.64 5.88
C GLU A 224 10.72 19.17 5.53
N ILE A 225 10.23 18.65 4.40
CA ILE A 225 10.50 17.26 4.01
C ILE A 225 11.98 17.11 3.67
N ASN A 226 12.59 16.04 4.15
CA ASN A 226 13.93 15.61 3.79
C ASN A 226 13.82 14.45 2.80
N PRO A 227 13.94 14.73 1.49
CA PRO A 227 13.77 13.70 0.47
C PRO A 227 14.90 12.66 0.46
N ASN A 228 15.99 12.91 1.19
CA ASN A 228 17.13 12.01 1.30
C ASN A 228 17.18 11.28 2.65
N LYS A 229 16.17 11.43 3.51
CA LYS A 229 16.14 10.69 4.77
C LYS A 229 16.19 9.19 4.44
N PRO A 230 17.20 8.44 4.91
CA PRO A 230 17.31 7.02 4.59
C PRO A 230 16.33 6.24 5.46
N GLY A 231 15.81 5.14 4.94
CA GLY A 231 15.05 4.20 5.75
C GLY A 231 15.95 3.41 6.71
N ASP A 232 15.71 3.52 8.00
CA ASP A 232 16.46 2.86 9.08
C ASP A 232 15.89 1.48 9.43
N ARG A 233 15.94 0.51 8.51
CA ARG A 233 15.35 -0.85 8.67
C ARG A 233 16.33 -1.91 9.16
N ASP A 234 16.15 -2.50 10.35
CA ASP A 234 16.96 -3.63 10.81
C ASP A 234 16.95 -4.81 9.80
N ALA A 235 18.15 -5.23 9.35
CA ALA A 235 18.36 -6.17 8.26
C ALA A 235 18.19 -7.65 8.64
N THR A 236 17.96 -7.95 9.93
CA THR A 236 17.87 -9.32 10.45
C THR A 236 16.65 -10.08 9.90
N LEU A 237 15.58 -9.38 9.48
CA LEU A 237 14.30 -9.98 9.12
C LEU A 237 14.06 -10.12 7.60
N VAL A 238 14.73 -9.34 6.76
CA VAL A 238 14.49 -9.32 5.30
C VAL A 238 15.36 -10.29 4.50
N CYS A 239 16.59 -10.53 4.99
CA CYS A 239 17.55 -11.41 4.31
C CYS A 239 17.02 -12.84 4.11
N ARG A 240 15.97 -13.25 4.84
CA ARG A 240 15.37 -14.59 4.70
C ARG A 240 14.22 -14.67 3.70
N SER A 241 13.48 -13.58 3.46
CA SER A 241 12.30 -13.58 2.60
C SER A 241 12.60 -13.18 1.16
N GLU A 242 13.50 -12.23 0.92
CA GLU A 242 13.87 -11.81 -0.45
C GLU A 242 14.85 -12.76 -1.13
N TRP A 243 15.66 -13.51 -0.37
CA TRP A 243 16.47 -14.62 -0.89
C TRP A 243 15.62 -15.74 -1.52
N ILE A 244 14.38 -15.92 -1.07
CA ILE A 244 13.47 -16.97 -1.58
C ILE A 244 12.70 -16.48 -2.82
N ARG A 245 12.46 -15.18 -2.94
CA ARG A 245 11.56 -14.62 -3.97
C ARG A 245 12.27 -14.17 -5.25
N GLY A 246 13.58 -13.95 -5.22
CA GLY A 246 14.33 -13.28 -6.29
C GLY A 246 15.26 -14.11 -7.16
N SER A 247 15.55 -15.38 -6.86
CA SER A 247 16.52 -16.13 -7.67
C SER A 247 16.29 -17.64 -7.64
N GLY A 248 15.52 -18.13 -8.62
CA GLY A 248 15.76 -19.45 -9.15
C GLY A 248 17.03 -19.39 -10.00
N GLU A 249 18.21 -19.49 -9.37
CA GLU A 249 19.43 -20.12 -9.89
C GLU A 249 20.64 -19.81 -9.00
N ASN A 250 21.45 -20.84 -8.79
CA ASN A 250 22.66 -20.89 -7.98
C ASN A 250 23.61 -19.70 -8.17
N THR A 251 23.90 -18.96 -7.10
CA THR A 251 25.21 -18.28 -6.96
C THR A 251 25.67 -18.23 -5.49
N ALA A 252 25.83 -19.41 -4.89
CA ALA A 252 26.81 -19.60 -3.84
C ALA A 252 28.23 -19.50 -4.46
N ARG A 253 28.74 -18.29 -4.77
CA ARG A 253 30.16 -18.08 -5.13
C ARG A 253 30.54 -16.60 -5.26
N SER A 254 30.96 -15.99 -4.15
CA SER A 254 32.20 -15.21 -4.03
C SER A 254 32.21 -14.52 -2.67
N GLY A 255 32.97 -15.08 -1.73
CA GLY A 255 33.12 -14.57 -0.37
C GLY A 255 33.94 -13.28 -0.33
N ARG A 256 33.31 -12.15 -0.64
CA ARG A 256 33.88 -10.81 -0.38
C ARG A 256 32.88 -9.71 0.00
N CYS A 257 31.61 -10.05 0.21
CA CYS A 257 30.68 -9.16 0.90
C CYS A 257 30.49 -9.72 2.30
N GLN A 258 31.21 -9.16 3.28
CA GLN A 258 30.59 -9.10 4.60
C GLN A 258 29.51 -8.03 4.46
N PRO A 259 28.19 -8.35 4.42
CA PRO A 259 27.24 -7.37 4.92
C PRO A 259 27.82 -6.95 6.27
N ARG A 260 28.01 -5.64 6.50
CA ARG A 260 28.20 -5.21 7.89
C ARG A 260 27.00 -5.82 8.61
N GLN A 261 27.27 -6.75 9.53
CA GLN A 261 26.35 -7.79 10.02
C GLN A 261 25.16 -7.24 10.82
N ASP A 262 24.81 -5.98 10.59
CA ASP A 262 24.06 -5.11 11.48
C ASP A 262 23.36 -3.94 10.75
N LYS A 263 23.36 -3.82 9.40
CA LYS A 263 22.92 -2.57 8.74
C LYS A 263 21.86 -2.63 7.64
N GLN A 264 21.10 -1.54 7.65
CA GLN A 264 19.69 -1.37 7.33
C GLN A 264 19.39 -0.94 5.90
N MET A 265 18.26 -1.30 5.27
CA MET A 265 17.99 -1.00 3.84
C MET A 265 18.40 0.39 3.35
N GLY A 266 18.24 1.48 4.12
CA GLY A 266 18.83 2.78 3.78
C GLY A 266 18.25 3.47 2.55
N LYS A 267 17.14 2.97 2.00
CA LYS A 267 16.51 3.45 0.77
C LYS A 267 16.02 4.89 0.92
N THR A 268 16.09 5.63 -0.18
CA THR A 268 15.46 6.94 -0.42
C THR A 268 14.26 6.79 -1.37
N PRO A 269 13.35 7.76 -1.47
CA PRO A 269 12.25 7.74 -2.45
C PRO A 269 12.74 7.48 -3.88
N ILE A 270 13.87 8.08 -4.28
CA ILE A 270 14.42 7.88 -5.64
C ILE A 270 14.96 6.47 -5.84
N SER A 271 15.59 5.87 -4.83
CA SER A 271 16.01 4.46 -4.90
C SER A 271 14.83 3.49 -4.98
N SER A 272 13.72 3.78 -4.28
CA SER A 272 12.49 2.98 -4.33
C SER A 272 11.85 3.03 -5.71
N ALA A 273 11.72 4.23 -6.29
CA ALA A 273 11.18 4.40 -7.64
C ALA A 273 12.07 3.73 -8.71
N ALA A 274 13.40 3.89 -8.59
CA ALA A 274 14.35 3.30 -9.52
C ALA A 274 14.39 1.76 -9.45
N LEU A 275 14.30 1.18 -8.25
CA LEU A 275 14.20 -0.26 -8.05
C LEU A 275 12.93 -0.84 -8.69
N LYS A 276 11.80 -0.14 -8.58
CA LYS A 276 10.48 -0.62 -9.03
C LYS A 276 10.16 -0.32 -10.49
N GLY A 277 10.92 0.53 -11.17
CA GLY A 277 10.65 0.86 -12.57
C GLY A 277 9.69 2.04 -12.76
N HIS A 278 9.53 2.90 -11.75
CA HIS A 278 8.54 3.97 -11.75
C HIS A 278 9.08 5.24 -12.42
N GLU A 279 9.05 5.24 -13.75
CA GLU A 279 9.57 6.29 -14.63
C GLU A 279 9.06 7.71 -14.24
N GLY A 280 7.76 7.85 -13.97
CA GLY A 280 7.14 9.13 -13.63
C GLY A 280 7.67 9.72 -12.33
N VAL A 281 7.85 8.88 -11.30
CA VAL A 281 8.39 9.31 -10.01
C VAL A 281 9.87 9.68 -10.11
N VAL A 282 10.67 8.90 -10.86
CA VAL A 282 12.10 9.23 -11.09
C VAL A 282 12.27 10.57 -11.80
N LYS A 283 11.31 10.95 -12.66
CA LYS A 283 11.32 12.27 -13.31
C LYS A 283 11.01 13.42 -12.34
N ILE A 284 10.06 13.23 -11.43
CA ILE A 284 9.59 14.27 -10.49
C ILE A 284 10.60 14.55 -9.37
N LEU A 285 11.18 13.50 -8.77
CA LEU A 285 12.02 13.66 -7.57
C LEU A 285 13.17 14.66 -7.77
N PRO A 286 13.96 14.60 -8.86
CA PRO A 286 15.11 15.47 -9.07
C PRO A 286 14.77 16.91 -9.48
N GLU A 287 13.49 17.24 -9.70
CA GLU A 287 13.05 18.64 -9.90
C GLU A 287 13.32 19.49 -8.65
N ARG A 288 13.47 18.85 -7.48
CA ARG A 288 13.82 19.48 -6.22
C ARG A 288 15.34 19.40 -5.98
N LYS A 289 15.97 20.57 -5.87
CA LYS A 289 17.45 20.73 -5.86
C LYS A 289 18.21 20.03 -4.73
N ASP A 290 17.57 19.78 -3.60
CA ASP A 290 18.21 19.13 -2.45
C ASP A 290 18.11 17.59 -2.51
N VAL A 291 17.51 17.00 -3.55
CA VAL A 291 17.51 15.54 -3.77
C VAL A 291 18.89 15.08 -4.22
N ASP A 292 19.44 14.08 -3.53
CA ASP A 292 20.71 13.44 -3.90
C ASP A 292 20.41 12.18 -4.73
N PRO A 293 20.57 12.22 -6.07
CA PRO A 293 20.29 11.08 -6.93
C PRO A 293 21.36 9.97 -6.83
N ASN A 294 22.44 10.20 -6.08
CA ASN A 294 23.52 9.23 -5.87
C ASN A 294 23.53 8.61 -4.49
N ARG A 295 22.58 8.97 -3.62
CA ARG A 295 22.57 8.49 -2.25
C ARG A 295 22.52 6.96 -2.24
N PRO A 296 23.54 6.29 -1.69
CA PRO A 296 23.56 4.84 -1.70
C PRO A 296 22.67 4.31 -0.58
N ASP A 297 22.16 3.11 -0.80
CA ASP A 297 21.55 2.31 0.23
C ASP A 297 22.63 1.58 1.08
N CYS A 298 22.26 0.69 2.00
CA CYS A 298 23.28 0.00 2.83
C CYS A 298 24.14 -1.01 2.10
N TRP A 299 23.70 -1.47 0.92
CA TRP A 299 24.49 -2.30 0.02
C TRP A 299 25.32 -1.45 -0.94
N GLY A 300 25.42 -0.14 -0.68
CA GLY A 300 26.16 0.77 -1.54
C GLY A 300 25.49 0.98 -2.89
N GLU A 301 24.27 0.49 -3.09
CA GLU A 301 23.56 0.61 -4.36
C GLU A 301 22.99 2.01 -4.50
N THR A 302 23.27 2.64 -5.64
CA THR A 302 22.67 3.92 -6.01
C THR A 302 21.34 3.67 -6.72
N PRO A 303 20.46 4.68 -6.82
CA PRO A 303 19.29 4.60 -7.69
C PRO A 303 19.63 4.12 -9.10
N LEU A 304 20.76 4.57 -9.65
CA LEU A 304 21.26 4.16 -10.96
C LEU A 304 21.63 2.66 -11.01
N SER A 305 22.35 2.13 -10.02
CA SER A 305 22.71 0.71 -10.02
C SER A 305 21.50 -0.20 -9.77
N LEU A 306 20.52 0.25 -8.98
CA LEU A 306 19.26 -0.46 -8.77
C LEU A 306 18.42 -0.53 -10.06
N ALA A 307 18.31 0.57 -10.80
CA ALA A 307 17.62 0.59 -12.08
C ALA A 307 18.29 -0.35 -13.09
N ALA A 308 19.62 -0.33 -13.16
CA ALA A 308 20.38 -1.17 -14.07
C ALA A 308 20.30 -2.66 -13.73
N SER A 309 20.40 -3.02 -12.45
CA SER A 309 20.33 -4.41 -11.99
C SER A 309 18.94 -5.04 -12.22
N ASN A 310 17.89 -4.21 -12.27
CA ASN A 310 16.52 -4.63 -12.54
C ASN A 310 16.10 -4.46 -14.02
N GLY A 311 17.01 -4.02 -14.89
CA GLY A 311 16.75 -3.89 -16.33
C GLY A 311 15.87 -2.69 -16.74
N HIS A 312 15.75 -1.67 -15.89
CA HIS A 312 14.95 -0.48 -16.16
C HIS A 312 15.72 0.52 -17.03
N GLU A 313 15.98 0.17 -18.29
CA GLU A 313 16.84 0.93 -19.22
C GLU A 313 16.46 2.41 -19.38
N LYS A 314 15.17 2.72 -19.43
CA LYS A 314 14.71 4.11 -19.54
C LYS A 314 15.03 4.93 -18.29
N ILE A 315 14.94 4.31 -17.10
CA ILE A 315 15.33 4.97 -15.85
C ILE A 315 16.83 5.19 -15.81
N VAL A 316 17.61 4.22 -16.28
CA VAL A 316 19.07 4.39 -16.43
C VAL A 316 19.37 5.60 -17.31
N LYS A 317 18.73 5.72 -18.47
CA LYS A 317 18.88 6.88 -19.37
C LYS A 317 18.48 8.19 -18.69
N MET A 318 17.30 8.24 -18.05
CA MET A 318 16.83 9.43 -17.33
C MET A 318 17.77 9.87 -16.20
N LEU A 319 18.32 8.93 -15.43
CA LEU A 319 19.29 9.25 -14.37
C LEU A 319 20.63 9.72 -14.96
N LEU A 320 21.10 9.13 -16.06
CA LEU A 320 22.35 9.54 -16.72
C LEU A 320 22.25 10.92 -17.41
N GLU A 321 21.05 11.37 -17.76
CA GLU A 321 20.81 12.73 -18.27
C GLU A 321 20.96 13.81 -17.18
N GLN A 322 21.03 13.42 -15.91
CA GLN A 322 21.18 14.36 -14.80
C GLN A 322 22.66 14.68 -14.55
N GLU A 323 22.99 15.96 -14.52
CA GLU A 323 24.39 16.42 -14.36
C GLU A 323 25.02 15.96 -13.03
N ASP A 324 24.21 15.81 -11.98
CA ASP A 324 24.68 15.44 -10.65
C ASP A 324 24.90 13.94 -10.48
N VAL A 325 24.46 13.08 -11.40
CA VAL A 325 24.57 11.61 -11.27
C VAL A 325 25.99 11.12 -11.56
N ASN A 326 26.51 10.26 -10.69
CA ASN A 326 27.84 9.66 -10.78
C ASN A 326 27.76 8.19 -11.23
N PRO A 327 27.94 7.92 -12.54
CA PRO A 327 27.86 6.56 -13.09
C PRO A 327 29.04 5.64 -12.71
N GLU A 328 30.15 6.23 -12.27
CA GLU A 328 31.37 5.49 -11.91
C GLU A 328 31.39 5.10 -10.43
N ARG A 329 30.34 5.44 -9.67
CA ARG A 329 30.19 5.01 -8.28
C ARG A 329 30.01 3.50 -8.22
N ARG A 330 30.92 2.84 -7.51
CA ARG A 330 30.87 1.38 -7.29
C ARG A 330 29.84 1.04 -6.23
N ASP A 331 29.05 0.01 -6.49
CA ASP A 331 28.21 -0.64 -5.47
C ASP A 331 29.07 -1.45 -4.47
N ALA A 332 28.46 -2.04 -3.42
CA ALA A 332 29.22 -2.85 -2.46
C ALA A 332 29.80 -4.14 -3.05
N TRP A 333 29.46 -4.50 -4.29
CA TRP A 333 30.06 -5.60 -5.04
C TRP A 333 31.19 -5.14 -5.96
N GLY A 334 31.56 -3.85 -5.92
CA GLY A 334 32.64 -3.28 -6.70
C GLY A 334 32.32 -3.12 -8.19
N ARG A 335 31.04 -3.26 -8.58
CA ARG A 335 30.57 -3.12 -9.96
C ARG A 335 30.35 -1.63 -10.24
N THR A 336 30.88 -1.16 -11.37
CA THR A 336 30.45 0.08 -12.00
C THR A 336 29.35 -0.24 -13.01
N LEU A 337 28.50 0.73 -13.34
CA LEU A 337 27.56 0.57 -14.44
C LEU A 337 28.38 0.19 -15.70
N ASN A 338 28.15 -1.01 -16.26
CA ASN A 338 28.78 -1.36 -17.53
C ASN A 338 28.24 -0.38 -18.58
N ARG A 339 29.13 0.28 -19.32
CA ARG A 339 28.83 1.29 -20.35
C ARG A 339 28.06 0.75 -21.58
N HIS A 340 27.31 -0.34 -21.44
CA HIS A 340 26.70 -1.12 -22.52
C HIS A 340 25.17 -1.17 -22.48
N PHE A 341 24.51 -0.21 -21.82
CA PHE A 341 23.05 0.01 -21.93
C PHE A 341 22.73 1.25 -22.75
#